data_AF-I8UCZ7-F1
#
_entry.id   AF-I8UCZ7-F1
#
_cell.length_a   1.000
_cell.length_b   1.000
_cell.length_c   1.000
_cell.angle_alpha   90.00
_cell.angle_beta   90.00
_cell.angle_gamma   90.00
#
_symmetry.space_group_name_H-M   'P 1'
#
loop_
_entity.id
_entity.type
_entity.pdbx_description
1 polymer ?
#
loop_
_entity_poly.entity_id
_entity_poly.type
_entity_poly.pdbx_seq_one_letter_code
_entity_poly.pdbx_strand_id
1 'polypeptide(L)'
;MNERVRKSVNSLTASEKNDFVNAVLTLKAEGKYNKYIAWHASAGGFQTPQGADRTAAHMCPAFLPWHREFLLRFERDLQSVNPSIMLPYWDWARDAMLRDPSQAPIWQPDFMGGNGNPRNDNLVEDGPFIGNRWITIDEEGRPAGGLRRDFGQDGLRLPTETQVRNALTIPVYDRPPYNMDSRNSFRNTLEGFPDGPQLHNLVHLWVGGQMGFVPIAPNDPVFFLHHANVDRIWAMWQDLYPTSPYLPQENGPYGQNYHDPMYPWNAQTPSDVNNYRALGYVYEASSISNSPKKTSSLSR
;
A
#
# COMPACT_ATOMS: atom_id res chain seq x y z
N MET A 1 25.71 11.33 4.28
CA MET A 1 24.58 11.40 3.33
C MET A 1 23.34 11.68 4.16
N ASN A 2 22.53 12.68 3.79
CA ASN A 2 21.25 12.89 4.47
C ASN A 2 20.38 11.65 4.26
N GLU A 3 19.79 11.16 5.34
CA GLU A 3 18.92 9.98 5.30
C GLU A 3 17.69 10.28 4.44
N ARG A 4 17.35 9.37 3.52
CA ARG A 4 16.18 9.50 2.64
C ARG A 4 14.94 9.01 3.37
N VAL A 5 14.11 9.94 3.83
CA VAL A 5 12.99 9.67 4.74
C VAL A 5 11.64 9.77 4.01
N ARG A 6 10.87 8.69 4.01
CA ARG A 6 9.44 8.69 3.65
C ARG A 6 8.63 9.22 4.83
N LYS A 7 7.96 10.36 4.65
CA LYS A 7 7.21 11.08 5.70
C LYS A 7 5.74 10.69 5.72
N SER A 8 5.09 10.88 6.87
CA SER A 8 3.64 10.86 6.93
C SER A 8 3.07 12.00 6.08
N VAL A 9 1.95 11.76 5.38
CA VAL A 9 1.20 12.84 4.70
C VAL A 9 0.86 13.99 5.66
N ASN A 10 0.58 13.66 6.93
CA ASN A 10 0.27 14.63 7.98
C ASN A 10 1.46 15.51 8.40
N SER A 11 2.68 15.15 8.00
CA SER A 11 3.93 15.89 8.29
C SER A 11 4.46 16.64 7.07
N LEU A 12 3.83 16.50 5.89
CA LEU A 12 4.29 17.17 4.67
C LEU A 12 4.05 18.67 4.73
N THR A 13 5.05 19.43 4.30
CA THR A 13 4.89 20.85 4.01
C THR A 13 4.07 21.06 2.72
N ALA A 14 3.55 22.28 2.53
CA ALA A 14 2.85 22.64 1.31
C ALA A 14 3.72 22.47 0.04
N SER A 15 5.03 22.75 0.13
CA SER A 15 5.97 22.55 -0.98
C SER A 15 6.11 21.06 -1.31
N GLU A 16 6.27 20.20 -0.30
CA GLU A 16 6.42 18.76 -0.53
C GLU A 16 5.16 18.14 -1.13
N LYS A 17 3.97 18.57 -0.69
CA LYS A 17 2.70 18.17 -1.30
C LYS A 17 2.65 18.57 -2.78
N ASN A 18 2.97 19.83 -3.08
CA ASN A 18 2.96 20.36 -4.45
C ASN A 18 3.99 19.64 -5.34
N ASP A 19 5.20 19.40 -4.85
CA ASP A 19 6.25 18.70 -5.58
C ASP A 19 5.83 17.26 -5.93
N PHE A 20 5.25 16.54 -4.96
CA PHE A 20 4.71 15.20 -5.18
C PHE A 20 3.59 15.20 -6.23
N VAL A 21 2.58 16.06 -6.07
CA VAL A 21 1.44 16.17 -7.00
C VAL A 21 1.91 16.48 -8.42
N ASN A 22 2.82 17.45 -8.56
CA ASN A 22 3.37 17.84 -9.86
C ASN A 22 4.12 16.68 -10.52
N ALA A 23 4.96 15.96 -9.78
CA ALA A 23 5.67 14.81 -10.33
C ALA A 23 4.73 13.68 -10.77
N VAL A 24 3.67 13.39 -10.00
CA VAL A 24 2.66 12.39 -10.40
C VAL A 24 1.94 12.82 -11.68
N LEU A 25 1.53 14.09 -11.78
CA LEU A 25 0.89 14.63 -12.99
C LEU A 25 1.83 14.61 -14.19
N THR A 26 3.12 14.90 -14.01
CA THR A 26 4.14 14.78 -15.06
C THR A 26 4.27 13.33 -15.54
N LEU A 27 4.40 12.35 -14.64
CA LEU A 27 4.45 10.95 -15.01
C LEU A 27 3.18 10.50 -15.75
N LYS A 28 2.02 11.03 -15.38
CA LYS A 28 0.75 10.76 -16.08
C LYS A 28 0.74 11.35 -17.49
N ALA A 29 1.15 12.61 -17.64
CA ALA A 29 1.22 13.30 -18.93
C ALA A 29 2.22 12.65 -19.90
N GLU A 30 3.32 12.13 -19.39
CA GLU A 30 4.33 11.39 -20.18
C GLU A 30 3.93 9.94 -20.47
N GLY A 31 2.75 9.49 -20.02
CA GLY A 31 2.29 8.10 -20.16
C GLY A 31 3.02 7.08 -19.27
N LYS A 32 4.02 7.51 -18.49
CA LYS A 32 4.82 6.67 -17.60
C LYS A 32 4.03 6.12 -16.42
N TYR A 33 2.98 6.80 -15.98
CA TYR A 33 2.13 6.33 -14.87
C TYR A 33 1.35 5.06 -15.23
N ASN A 34 0.86 4.95 -16.48
CA ASN A 34 -0.03 3.85 -16.88
C ASN A 34 0.65 2.47 -16.81
N LYS A 35 1.98 2.40 -16.89
CA LYS A 35 2.72 1.13 -16.73
C LYS A 35 2.52 0.52 -15.33
N TYR A 36 2.32 1.35 -14.30
CA TYR A 36 2.09 0.88 -12.94
C TYR A 36 0.72 0.24 -12.79
N ILE A 37 -0.30 0.82 -13.43
CA ILE A 37 -1.64 0.23 -13.50
C ILE A 37 -1.56 -1.13 -14.23
N ALA A 38 -0.88 -1.18 -15.39
CA ALA A 38 -0.74 -2.40 -16.17
C ALA A 38 0.06 -3.50 -15.45
N TRP A 39 1.15 -3.16 -14.76
CA TRP A 39 1.93 -4.12 -13.97
C TRP A 39 1.13 -4.72 -12.82
N HIS A 40 0.36 -3.88 -12.11
CA HIS A 40 -0.49 -4.33 -11.01
C HIS A 40 -1.62 -5.24 -11.49
N ALA A 41 -2.35 -4.85 -12.53
CA ALA A 41 -3.38 -5.68 -13.16
C ALA A 41 -2.81 -7.02 -13.62
N SER A 42 -1.67 -7.00 -14.31
CA SER A 42 -1.03 -8.22 -14.83
C SER A 42 -0.58 -9.15 -13.71
N ALA A 43 0.03 -8.64 -12.64
CA ALA A 43 0.45 -9.45 -11.51
C ALA A 43 -0.74 -9.99 -10.69
N GLY A 44 -1.83 -9.21 -10.58
CA GLY A 44 -3.09 -9.65 -10.00
C GLY A 44 -3.82 -10.71 -10.83
N GLY A 45 -3.57 -10.79 -12.14
CA GLY A 45 -4.09 -11.87 -12.99
C GLY A 45 -3.20 -13.12 -13.06
N PHE A 46 -1.94 -13.04 -12.62
CA PHE A 46 -0.97 -14.12 -12.76
C PHE A 46 -1.04 -15.11 -11.58
N GLN A 47 -1.79 -16.19 -11.75
CA GLN A 47 -2.02 -17.19 -10.70
C GLN A 47 -0.79 -18.06 -10.38
N THR A 48 -0.55 -18.35 -9.10
CA THR A 48 0.62 -19.12 -8.64
C THR A 48 0.26 -20.32 -7.74
N PRO A 49 0.13 -21.55 -8.28
CA PRO A 49 0.14 -21.92 -9.70
C PRO A 49 -1.20 -21.56 -10.39
N GLN A 50 -1.28 -21.80 -11.70
CA GLN A 50 -2.52 -21.66 -12.47
C GLN A 50 -3.69 -22.41 -11.80
N GLY A 51 -4.83 -21.74 -11.67
CA GLY A 51 -6.03 -22.28 -11.02
C GLY A 51 -6.09 -22.09 -9.50
N ALA A 52 -5.06 -21.53 -8.87
CA ALA A 52 -5.12 -21.13 -7.46
C ALA A 52 -5.66 -19.70 -7.30
N ASP A 53 -6.18 -19.39 -6.11
CA ASP A 53 -6.59 -18.02 -5.75
C ASP A 53 -5.38 -17.08 -5.54
N ARG A 54 -4.20 -17.63 -5.27
CA ARG A 54 -2.95 -16.86 -5.16
C ARG A 54 -2.57 -16.26 -6.49
N THR A 55 -2.09 -15.02 -6.46
CA THR A 55 -1.55 -14.33 -7.63
C THR A 55 -0.08 -13.98 -7.41
N ALA A 56 0.58 -13.30 -8.35
CA ALA A 56 1.95 -12.85 -8.16
C ALA A 56 2.07 -11.71 -7.14
N ALA A 57 1.01 -10.91 -6.97
CA ALA A 57 1.01 -9.72 -6.14
C ALA A 57 0.08 -9.77 -4.91
N HIS A 58 -0.88 -10.69 -4.85
CA HIS A 58 -1.91 -10.73 -3.80
C HIS A 58 -2.30 -12.16 -3.41
N MET A 59 -2.92 -12.26 -2.23
CA MET A 59 -3.35 -13.49 -1.57
C MET A 59 -2.20 -14.46 -1.34
N CYS A 60 -0.97 -13.96 -1.21
CA CYS A 60 0.24 -14.77 -1.31
C CYS A 60 1.42 -14.17 -0.51
N PRO A 61 2.45 -14.97 -0.18
CA PRO A 61 3.66 -14.48 0.48
C PRO A 61 4.33 -13.30 -0.22
N ALA A 62 4.34 -13.27 -1.55
CA ALA A 62 4.99 -12.20 -2.31
C ALA A 62 4.27 -10.85 -2.21
N PHE A 63 3.07 -10.77 -1.61
CA PHE A 63 2.30 -9.53 -1.45
C PHE A 63 3.16 -8.35 -0.96
N LEU A 64 3.88 -8.52 0.15
CA LEU A 64 4.69 -7.45 0.74
C LEU A 64 5.92 -7.08 -0.10
N PRO A 65 6.82 -8.01 -0.48
CA PRO A 65 7.99 -7.66 -1.30
C PRO A 65 7.61 -7.17 -2.70
N TRP A 66 6.55 -7.69 -3.31
CA TRP A 66 6.09 -7.24 -4.63
C TRP A 66 5.71 -5.76 -4.59
N HIS A 67 4.90 -5.36 -3.59
CA HIS A 67 4.51 -3.96 -3.42
C HIS A 67 5.69 -3.08 -3.01
N ARG A 68 6.63 -3.55 -2.19
CA ARG A 68 7.86 -2.79 -1.89
C ARG A 68 8.66 -2.46 -3.16
N GLU A 69 8.88 -3.43 -4.03
CA GLU A 69 9.56 -3.21 -5.31
C GLU A 69 8.75 -2.28 -6.23
N PHE A 70 7.43 -2.45 -6.27
CA PHE A 70 6.52 -1.59 -7.03
C PHE A 70 6.65 -0.12 -6.61
N LEU A 71 6.63 0.15 -5.30
CA LEU A 71 6.80 1.49 -4.73
C LEU A 71 8.21 2.04 -4.97
N LEU A 72 9.25 1.21 -4.88
CA LEU A 72 10.62 1.62 -5.14
C LEU A 72 10.81 2.10 -6.59
N ARG A 73 10.20 1.41 -7.56
CA ARG A 73 10.19 1.82 -8.96
C ARG A 73 9.45 3.15 -9.13
N PHE A 74 8.28 3.27 -8.52
CA PHE A 74 7.47 4.49 -8.59
C PHE A 74 8.21 5.70 -8.00
N GLU A 75 8.82 5.54 -6.83
CA GLU A 75 9.61 6.58 -6.18
C GLU A 75 10.81 7.00 -7.04
N ARG A 76 11.52 6.06 -7.69
CA ARG A 76 12.61 6.38 -8.62
C ARG A 76 12.15 7.16 -9.85
N ASP A 77 10.97 6.83 -10.39
CA ASP A 77 10.41 7.59 -11.50
C ASP A 77 9.98 9.00 -11.06
N LEU A 78 9.40 9.16 -9.88
CA LEU A 78 9.11 10.49 -9.31
C LEU A 78 10.41 11.29 -9.12
N GLN A 79 11.48 10.65 -8.64
CA GLN A 79 12.80 11.26 -8.47
C GLN A 79 13.47 11.65 -9.80
N SER A 80 13.10 11.00 -10.92
CA SER A 80 13.54 11.43 -12.25
C SER A 80 12.93 12.76 -12.69
N VAL A 81 11.78 13.13 -12.12
CA VAL A 81 11.13 14.44 -12.33
C VAL A 81 11.65 15.46 -11.30
N ASN A 82 11.68 15.08 -10.02
CA ASN A 82 12.24 15.90 -8.95
C ASN A 82 13.02 15.03 -7.94
N PRO A 83 14.37 15.12 -7.89
CA PRO A 83 15.21 14.24 -7.09
C PRO A 83 15.06 14.42 -5.57
N SER A 84 14.37 15.46 -5.10
CA SER A 84 14.09 15.65 -3.66
C SER A 84 12.90 14.84 -3.16
N ILE A 85 12.10 14.24 -4.05
CA ILE A 85 10.88 13.52 -3.67
C ILE A 85 11.22 12.22 -2.94
N MET A 86 10.56 12.04 -1.79
CA MET A 86 10.40 10.77 -1.11
C MET A 86 8.92 10.42 -1.10
N LEU A 87 8.57 9.16 -1.34
CA LEU A 87 7.18 8.72 -1.39
C LEU A 87 6.54 8.85 0.01
N PRO A 88 5.50 9.67 0.20
CA PRO A 88 4.84 9.77 1.48
C PRO A 88 3.95 8.57 1.77
N TYR A 89 3.62 8.35 3.04
CA TYR A 89 2.68 7.31 3.46
C TYR A 89 1.43 7.89 4.12
N TRP A 90 0.29 7.28 3.84
CA TRP A 90 -0.99 7.58 4.48
C TRP A 90 -1.19 6.74 5.73
N ASP A 91 -1.03 7.35 6.91
CA ASP A 91 -1.31 6.67 8.18
C ASP A 91 -2.81 6.59 8.46
N TRP A 92 -3.51 5.74 7.72
CA TRP A 92 -4.97 5.57 7.83
C TRP A 92 -5.43 5.17 9.24
N ALA A 93 -4.58 4.53 10.03
CA ALA A 93 -4.89 4.19 11.42
C ALA A 93 -4.96 5.42 12.35
N ARG A 94 -4.14 6.44 12.06
CA ARG A 94 -4.20 7.73 12.72
C ARG A 94 -5.45 8.51 12.29
N ASP A 95 -5.75 8.50 11.00
CA ASP A 95 -6.93 9.21 10.47
C ASP A 95 -8.24 8.54 10.91
N ALA A 96 -8.23 7.23 11.20
CA ALA A 96 -9.37 6.52 11.79
C ALA A 96 -9.78 7.06 13.18
N MET A 97 -8.91 7.82 13.86
CA MET A 97 -9.21 8.47 15.14
C MET A 97 -9.94 9.80 14.98
N LEU A 98 -9.99 10.35 13.77
CA LEU A 98 -10.76 11.57 13.49
C LEU A 98 -12.24 11.29 13.65
N ARG A 99 -12.99 12.34 14.04
CA ARG A 99 -14.46 12.27 14.08
C ARG A 99 -15.03 11.93 12.69
N ASP A 100 -14.40 12.45 11.65
CA ASP A 100 -14.74 12.21 10.26
C ASP A 100 -13.44 12.04 9.44
N PRO A 101 -13.05 10.80 9.11
CA PRO A 101 -11.85 10.54 8.33
C PRO A 101 -11.89 11.09 6.89
N SER A 102 -13.07 11.44 6.35
CA SER A 102 -13.17 12.10 5.04
C SER A 102 -12.55 13.50 5.04
N GLN A 103 -12.36 14.10 6.22
CA GLN A 103 -11.77 15.43 6.40
C GLN A 103 -10.27 15.39 6.68
N ALA A 104 -9.63 14.22 6.59
CA ALA A 104 -8.19 14.08 6.86
C ALA A 104 -7.34 14.96 5.92
N PRO A 105 -6.14 15.42 6.35
CA PRO A 105 -5.27 16.28 5.54
C PRO A 105 -4.86 15.71 4.18
N ILE A 106 -4.95 14.39 4.00
CA ILE A 106 -4.70 13.72 2.72
C ILE A 106 -5.75 14.06 1.64
N TRP A 107 -7.01 14.26 2.04
CA TRP A 107 -8.15 14.47 1.15
C TRP A 107 -8.41 15.94 0.83
N GLN A 108 -7.48 16.82 1.20
CA GLN A 108 -7.61 18.24 0.92
C GLN A 108 -7.37 18.54 -0.57
N PRO A 109 -7.96 19.61 -1.12
CA PRO A 109 -7.82 19.96 -2.53
C PRO A 109 -6.38 20.31 -2.97
N ASP A 110 -5.48 20.59 -2.04
CA ASP A 110 -4.05 20.82 -2.33
C ASP A 110 -3.26 19.51 -2.50
N PHE A 111 -3.90 18.34 -2.28
CA PHE A 111 -3.23 17.05 -2.32
C PHE A 111 -4.02 15.97 -3.06
N MET A 112 -4.76 15.06 -2.40
CA MET A 112 -5.44 13.97 -3.12
C MET A 112 -6.82 14.34 -3.68
N GLY A 113 -7.41 15.48 -3.27
CA GLY A 113 -8.83 15.75 -3.49
C GLY A 113 -9.73 14.88 -2.61
N GLY A 114 -11.00 15.25 -2.49
CA GLY A 114 -11.96 14.68 -1.58
C GLY A 114 -12.64 13.41 -2.08
N ASN A 115 -13.84 13.18 -1.52
CA ASN A 115 -14.73 12.08 -1.89
C ASN A 115 -15.39 12.32 -3.25
N GLY A 116 -15.93 11.26 -3.85
CA GLY A 116 -16.75 11.35 -5.04
C GLY A 116 -18.08 12.06 -4.81
N ASN A 117 -18.60 12.72 -5.86
CA ASN A 117 -19.93 13.31 -5.84
C ASN A 117 -20.99 12.24 -6.17
N PRO A 118 -21.86 11.85 -5.22
CA PRO A 118 -22.87 10.79 -5.46
C PRO A 118 -23.95 11.20 -6.47
N ARG A 119 -24.06 12.49 -6.80
CA ARG A 119 -24.96 12.97 -7.86
C ARG A 119 -24.34 12.86 -9.26
N ASN A 120 -23.06 12.52 -9.34
CA ASN A 120 -22.31 12.39 -10.58
C ASN A 120 -21.46 11.11 -10.57
N ASP A 121 -22.10 9.95 -10.35
CA ASP A 121 -21.44 8.64 -10.42
C ASP A 121 -20.18 8.54 -9.54
N ASN A 122 -20.23 9.15 -8.35
CA ASN A 122 -19.11 9.20 -7.40
C ASN A 122 -17.80 9.78 -8.02
N LEU A 123 -17.92 10.65 -9.04
CA LEU A 123 -16.77 11.31 -9.67
C LEU A 123 -16.09 12.26 -8.67
N VAL A 124 -14.77 12.21 -8.60
CA VAL A 124 -13.96 13.18 -7.85
C VAL A 124 -13.93 14.49 -8.64
N GLU A 125 -14.33 15.59 -7.99
CA GLU A 125 -14.55 16.90 -8.65
C GLU A 125 -13.64 18.02 -8.10
N ASP A 126 -12.78 17.72 -7.12
CA ASP A 126 -11.81 18.65 -6.54
C ASP A 126 -10.37 18.09 -6.54
N GLY A 127 -9.41 18.98 -6.27
CA GLY A 127 -8.00 18.63 -6.24
C GLY A 127 -7.34 18.48 -7.62
N PRO A 128 -6.13 17.90 -7.66
CA PRO A 128 -5.32 17.84 -8.88
C PRO A 128 -5.74 16.71 -9.83
N PHE A 129 -6.36 15.65 -9.33
CA PHE A 129 -6.61 14.40 -10.07
C PHE A 129 -8.01 14.36 -10.71
N ILE A 130 -8.36 15.43 -11.44
CA ILE A 130 -9.68 15.62 -12.05
C ILE A 130 -9.60 16.01 -13.53
N GLY A 131 -10.70 15.76 -14.25
CA GLY A 131 -10.89 16.18 -15.65
C GLY A 131 -9.79 15.65 -16.59
N ASN A 132 -9.43 16.47 -17.59
CA ASN A 132 -8.45 16.08 -18.61
C ASN A 132 -7.01 15.91 -18.07
N ARG A 133 -6.74 16.33 -16.82
CA ARG A 133 -5.44 16.11 -16.16
C ARG A 133 -5.31 14.68 -15.64
N TRP A 134 -6.43 13.99 -15.43
CA TRP A 134 -6.45 12.66 -14.84
C TRP A 134 -7.53 11.77 -15.46
N ILE A 135 -7.20 11.22 -16.62
CA ILE A 135 -8.03 10.20 -17.27
C ILE A 135 -7.62 8.82 -16.74
N THR A 136 -8.58 8.10 -16.16
CA THR A 136 -8.40 6.72 -15.69
C THR A 136 -8.47 5.75 -16.86
N ILE A 137 -7.95 4.53 -16.66
CA ILE A 137 -8.06 3.43 -17.61
C ILE A 137 -8.76 2.22 -16.99
N ASP A 138 -9.45 1.45 -17.84
CA ASP A 138 -10.03 0.15 -17.47
C ASP A 138 -8.97 -0.97 -17.48
N GLU A 139 -9.40 -2.21 -17.24
CA GLU A 139 -8.53 -3.40 -17.18
C GLU A 139 -7.85 -3.68 -18.52
N GLU A 140 -8.49 -3.32 -19.63
CA GLU A 140 -7.93 -3.43 -20.97
C GLU A 140 -7.03 -2.25 -21.36
N GLY A 141 -6.83 -1.29 -20.45
CA GLY A 141 -6.00 -0.11 -20.66
C GLY A 141 -6.64 0.98 -21.51
N ARG A 142 -7.96 0.93 -21.73
CA ARG A 142 -8.72 1.93 -22.50
C ARG A 142 -9.15 3.07 -21.59
N PRO A 143 -9.28 4.31 -22.09
CA PRO A 143 -9.78 5.44 -21.32
C PRO A 143 -11.16 5.15 -20.69
N ALA A 144 -11.29 5.36 -19.39
CA ALA A 144 -12.48 5.03 -18.59
C ALA A 144 -13.09 6.25 -17.86
N GLY A 145 -12.82 7.47 -18.35
CA GLY A 145 -13.31 8.71 -17.75
C GLY A 145 -12.44 9.18 -16.59
N GLY A 146 -13.06 9.72 -15.53
CA GLY A 146 -12.36 10.29 -14.38
C GLY A 146 -12.24 9.36 -13.17
N LEU A 147 -11.54 9.83 -12.14
CA LEU A 147 -11.38 9.14 -10.86
C LEU A 147 -12.71 9.13 -10.08
N ARG A 148 -13.05 7.99 -9.49
CA ARG A 148 -14.21 7.82 -8.59
C ARG A 148 -13.73 7.38 -7.20
N ARG A 149 -14.45 7.82 -6.17
CA ARG A 149 -14.27 7.44 -4.77
C ARG A 149 -15.62 7.40 -4.06
N ASP A 150 -15.78 6.52 -3.09
CA ASP A 150 -17.01 6.43 -2.28
C ASP A 150 -16.68 6.08 -0.83
N PHE A 151 -16.24 7.10 -0.09
CA PHE A 151 -15.68 6.92 1.25
C PHE A 151 -16.64 6.27 2.24
N GLY A 152 -16.22 5.15 2.81
CA GLY A 152 -16.93 4.50 3.92
C GLY A 152 -18.31 3.98 3.55
N GLN A 153 -18.54 3.67 2.27
CA GLN A 153 -19.77 3.04 1.79
C GLN A 153 -20.19 1.89 2.72
N ASP A 154 -21.49 1.73 2.93
CA ASP A 154 -22.07 0.68 3.78
C ASP A 154 -21.57 0.68 5.24
N GLY A 155 -21.11 1.84 5.71
CA GLY A 155 -20.64 2.03 7.09
C GLY A 155 -19.23 1.48 7.34
N LEU A 156 -18.46 1.18 6.29
CA LEU A 156 -17.07 0.80 6.40
C LEU A 156 -16.27 1.87 7.15
N ARG A 157 -15.34 1.41 7.99
CA ARG A 157 -14.45 2.28 8.77
C ARG A 157 -13.01 1.97 8.42
N LEU A 158 -12.15 2.98 8.48
CA LEU A 158 -10.71 2.76 8.37
C LEU A 158 -10.22 1.85 9.49
N PRO A 159 -9.18 1.03 9.23
CA PRO A 159 -8.62 0.20 10.28
C PRO A 159 -7.91 1.05 11.34
N THR A 160 -7.93 0.58 12.58
CA THR A 160 -7.49 1.32 13.78
C THR A 160 -6.04 1.01 14.17
N GLU A 161 -5.44 1.86 15.01
CA GLU A 161 -4.12 1.58 15.60
C GLU A 161 -4.08 0.25 16.36
N THR A 162 -5.16 -0.13 17.03
CA THR A 162 -5.24 -1.41 17.74
C THR A 162 -5.13 -2.59 16.78
N GLN A 163 -5.78 -2.53 15.61
CA GLN A 163 -5.68 -3.59 14.61
C GLN A 163 -4.25 -3.69 14.04
N VAL A 164 -3.58 -2.56 13.80
CA VAL A 164 -2.16 -2.52 13.39
C VAL A 164 -1.27 -3.13 14.48
N ARG A 165 -1.44 -2.73 15.74
CA ARG A 165 -0.67 -3.28 16.87
C ARG A 165 -0.88 -4.79 17.03
N ASN A 166 -2.11 -5.27 16.85
CA ASN A 166 -2.41 -6.70 16.91
C ASN A 166 -1.68 -7.48 15.81
N ALA A 167 -1.67 -6.98 14.57
CA ALA A 167 -0.88 -7.59 13.50
C ALA A 167 0.61 -7.68 13.84
N LEU A 168 1.17 -6.61 14.42
CA LEU A 168 2.58 -6.54 14.86
C LEU A 168 2.93 -7.50 16.01
N THR A 169 1.95 -8.13 16.68
CA THR A 169 2.24 -9.16 17.69
C THR A 169 2.55 -10.55 17.10
N ILE A 170 2.31 -10.75 15.80
CA ILE A 170 2.54 -12.05 15.13
C ILE A 170 4.02 -12.17 14.77
N PRO A 171 4.80 -13.11 15.34
CA PRO A 171 6.25 -13.16 15.12
C PRO A 171 6.66 -13.90 13.83
N VAL A 172 5.70 -14.45 13.09
CA VAL A 172 5.93 -15.26 11.89
C VAL A 172 5.45 -14.50 10.66
N TYR A 173 6.34 -14.35 9.66
CA TYR A 173 6.02 -13.67 8.40
C TYR A 173 4.79 -14.25 7.72
N ASP A 174 4.82 -15.54 7.40
CA ASP A 174 3.70 -16.25 6.79
C ASP A 174 3.76 -17.75 7.12
N ARG A 175 2.64 -18.46 6.89
CA ARG A 175 2.52 -19.90 7.15
C ARG A 175 1.83 -20.61 5.99
N PRO A 176 2.07 -21.93 5.80
CA PRO A 176 1.26 -22.75 4.92
C PRO A 176 -0.26 -22.57 5.24
N PRO A 177 -1.13 -22.60 4.22
CA PRO A 177 -0.86 -22.96 2.82
C PRO A 177 -0.43 -21.78 1.93
N TYR A 178 0.11 -20.70 2.54
CA TYR A 178 0.67 -19.54 1.85
C TYR A 178 -0.35 -18.87 0.92
N ASN A 179 -1.59 -18.79 1.38
CA ASN A 179 -2.70 -18.14 0.70
C ASN A 179 -3.55 -17.32 1.70
N MET A 180 -4.78 -16.97 1.32
CA MET A 180 -5.76 -16.29 2.19
C MET A 180 -6.21 -17.09 3.42
N ASP A 181 -5.97 -18.40 3.46
CA ASP A 181 -6.30 -19.26 4.60
C ASP A 181 -5.19 -19.31 5.65
N SER A 182 -4.04 -18.71 5.39
CA SER A 182 -2.90 -18.72 6.30
C SER A 182 -3.29 -18.08 7.64
N ARG A 183 -3.16 -18.83 8.73
CA ARG A 183 -3.45 -18.37 10.10
C ARG A 183 -2.16 -18.13 10.86
N ASN A 184 -2.19 -17.25 11.87
CA ASN A 184 -0.99 -16.83 12.61
C ASN A 184 0.15 -16.39 11.67
N SER A 185 -0.22 -15.61 10.66
CA SER A 185 0.63 -15.10 9.57
C SER A 185 0.55 -13.58 9.58
N PHE A 186 1.68 -12.91 9.78
CA PHE A 186 1.75 -11.47 9.73
C PHE A 186 1.31 -10.94 8.35
N ARG A 187 1.83 -11.54 7.27
CA ARG A 187 1.49 -11.19 5.88
C ARG A 187 -0.01 -11.23 5.67
N ASN A 188 -0.66 -12.36 5.98
CA ASN A 188 -2.07 -12.54 5.69
C ASN A 188 -2.98 -11.69 6.60
N THR A 189 -2.57 -11.47 7.85
CA THR A 189 -3.26 -10.54 8.75
C THR A 189 -3.16 -9.10 8.24
N LEU A 190 -1.96 -8.63 7.86
CA LEU A 190 -1.76 -7.27 7.33
C LEU A 190 -2.49 -7.06 6.00
N GLU A 191 -2.46 -8.05 5.12
CA GLU A 191 -3.21 -8.04 3.86
C GLU A 191 -4.72 -7.96 4.11
N GLY A 192 -5.21 -8.63 5.16
CA GLY A 192 -6.55 -8.39 5.72
C GLY A 192 -7.59 -9.46 5.42
N PHE A 193 -7.18 -10.72 5.28
CA PHE A 193 -8.08 -11.85 5.00
C PHE A 193 -8.69 -12.54 6.23
N PRO A 194 -7.94 -12.79 7.32
CA PRO A 194 -8.53 -13.41 8.52
C PRO A 194 -9.62 -12.51 9.11
N ASP A 195 -10.84 -13.05 9.21
CA ASP A 195 -12.04 -12.31 9.64
C ASP A 195 -12.22 -10.99 8.86
N GLY A 196 -11.85 -11.03 7.58
CA GLY A 196 -11.76 -9.91 6.64
C GLY A 196 -13.10 -9.42 6.09
N PRO A 197 -13.10 -8.22 5.46
CA PRO A 197 -11.92 -7.40 5.14
C PRO A 197 -11.38 -6.63 6.35
N GLN A 198 -10.06 -6.62 6.53
CA GLN A 198 -9.35 -5.83 7.54
C GLN A 198 -8.16 -5.09 6.93
N LEU A 199 -7.52 -4.20 7.69
CA LEU A 199 -6.22 -3.56 7.37
C LEU A 199 -6.12 -3.13 5.88
N HIS A 200 -5.20 -3.70 5.10
CA HIS A 200 -5.01 -3.36 3.69
C HIS A 200 -6.31 -3.49 2.87
N ASN A 201 -6.95 -4.66 2.88
CA ASN A 201 -8.18 -4.90 2.12
C ASN A 201 -9.31 -3.92 2.51
N LEU A 202 -9.42 -3.61 3.81
CA LEU A 202 -10.44 -2.70 4.30
C LEU A 202 -10.21 -1.26 3.84
N VAL A 203 -8.96 -0.81 3.70
CA VAL A 203 -8.67 0.54 3.18
C VAL A 203 -9.04 0.65 1.71
N HIS A 204 -8.74 -0.36 0.90
CA HIS A 204 -9.16 -0.42 -0.50
C HIS A 204 -10.68 -0.24 -0.64
N LEU A 205 -11.45 -1.00 0.15
CA LEU A 205 -12.91 -0.92 0.14
C LEU A 205 -13.43 0.39 0.75
N TRP A 206 -12.78 0.91 1.79
CA TRP A 206 -13.19 2.17 2.41
C TRP A 206 -13.05 3.35 1.44
N VAL A 207 -11.99 3.39 0.60
CA VAL A 207 -11.84 4.45 -0.41
C VAL A 207 -12.88 4.30 -1.52
N GLY A 208 -13.22 3.06 -1.89
CA GLY A 208 -14.19 2.76 -2.95
C GLY A 208 -13.71 3.18 -4.34
N GLY A 209 -14.64 3.29 -5.29
CA GLY A 209 -14.33 3.63 -6.68
C GLY A 209 -13.27 2.71 -7.29
N GLN A 210 -12.29 3.26 -8.00
CA GLN A 210 -11.19 2.44 -8.55
C GLN A 210 -10.37 1.76 -7.45
N MET A 211 -10.13 2.39 -6.29
CA MET A 211 -9.40 1.77 -5.18
C MET A 211 -10.07 0.51 -4.65
N GLY A 212 -11.40 0.42 -4.74
CA GLY A 212 -12.16 -0.77 -4.35
C GLY A 212 -12.05 -1.94 -5.33
N PHE A 213 -11.45 -1.75 -6.52
CA PHE A 213 -11.35 -2.77 -7.56
C PHE A 213 -9.89 -3.06 -7.90
N VAL A 214 -9.40 -4.22 -7.42
CA VAL A 214 -7.98 -4.58 -7.41
C VAL A 214 -7.26 -4.24 -8.72
N PRO A 215 -7.69 -4.69 -9.92
CA PRO A 215 -6.86 -4.58 -11.12
C PRO A 215 -6.60 -3.13 -11.56
N ILE A 216 -7.49 -2.20 -11.19
CA ILE A 216 -7.40 -0.80 -11.59
C ILE A 216 -7.21 0.15 -10.42
N ALA A 217 -7.02 -0.35 -9.20
CA ALA A 217 -6.81 0.44 -7.99
C ALA A 217 -5.69 1.50 -8.13
N PRO A 218 -4.56 1.22 -8.84
CA PRO A 218 -3.53 2.24 -9.06
C PRO A 218 -3.96 3.43 -9.92
N ASN A 219 -5.17 3.44 -10.51
CA ASN A 219 -5.73 4.66 -11.11
C ASN A 219 -5.91 5.79 -10.10
N ASP A 220 -6.02 5.49 -8.80
CA ASP A 220 -6.01 6.49 -7.76
C ASP A 220 -4.58 6.67 -7.22
N PRO A 221 -3.98 7.88 -7.25
CA PRO A 221 -2.67 8.14 -6.67
C PRO A 221 -2.57 7.78 -5.18
N VAL A 222 -3.69 7.76 -4.44
CA VAL A 222 -3.69 7.35 -3.04
C VAL A 222 -3.29 5.88 -2.84
N PHE A 223 -3.38 5.05 -3.89
CA PHE A 223 -2.87 3.67 -3.89
C PHE A 223 -1.44 3.60 -3.38
N PHE A 224 -0.57 4.46 -3.90
CA PHE A 224 0.86 4.45 -3.57
C PHE A 224 1.11 4.88 -2.11
N LEU A 225 0.30 5.80 -1.60
CA LEU A 225 0.40 6.29 -0.22
C LEU A 225 -0.16 5.27 0.77
N HIS A 226 -1.23 4.57 0.39
CA HIS A 226 -1.78 3.45 1.14
C HIS A 226 -0.74 2.33 1.25
N HIS A 227 -0.19 1.89 0.12
CA HIS A 227 0.82 0.83 0.07
C HIS A 227 2.14 1.24 0.73
N ALA A 228 2.52 2.52 0.68
CA ALA A 228 3.67 3.01 1.45
C ALA A 228 3.46 2.86 2.97
N ASN A 229 2.23 2.93 3.47
CA ASN A 229 1.93 2.65 4.88
C ASN A 229 1.91 1.15 5.18
N VAL A 230 1.44 0.32 4.25
CA VAL A 230 1.56 -1.16 4.36
C VAL A 230 3.03 -1.56 4.44
N ASP A 231 3.87 -1.01 3.56
CA ASP A 231 5.32 -1.22 3.57
C ASP A 231 5.99 -0.72 4.86
N ARG A 232 5.53 0.43 5.39
CA ARG A 232 5.98 0.94 6.69
C ARG A 232 5.66 -0.03 7.83
N ILE A 233 4.45 -0.59 7.85
CA ILE A 233 4.05 -1.56 8.88
C ILE A 233 4.89 -2.84 8.76
N TRP A 234 5.21 -3.29 7.55
CA TRP A 234 6.15 -4.40 7.36
C TRP A 234 7.56 -4.05 7.85
N ALA A 235 8.08 -2.86 7.54
CA ALA A 235 9.37 -2.39 8.06
C ALA A 235 9.39 -2.37 9.61
N MET A 236 8.32 -1.91 10.25
CA MET A 236 8.17 -1.98 11.72
C MET A 236 8.19 -3.43 12.23
N TRP A 237 7.51 -4.34 11.55
CA TRP A 237 7.53 -5.76 11.89
C TRP A 237 8.94 -6.36 11.78
N GLN A 238 9.70 -6.01 10.74
CA GLN A 238 11.07 -6.46 10.54
C GLN A 238 12.00 -5.93 11.65
N ASP A 239 11.80 -4.70 12.10
CA ASP A 239 12.55 -4.11 13.22
C ASP A 239 12.20 -4.80 14.56
N LEU A 240 10.95 -5.27 14.75
CA LEU A 240 10.52 -6.02 15.93
C LEU A 240 11.01 -7.47 15.95
N TYR A 241 11.11 -8.11 14.77
CA TYR A 241 11.49 -9.51 14.62
C TYR A 241 12.67 -9.68 13.63
N PRO A 242 13.86 -9.11 13.93
CA PRO A 242 14.98 -9.07 12.99
C PRO A 242 15.53 -10.46 12.62
N THR A 243 15.20 -11.50 13.39
CA THR A 243 15.60 -12.88 13.12
C THR A 243 14.50 -13.71 12.45
N SER A 244 13.30 -13.15 12.23
CA SER A 244 12.21 -13.86 11.57
C SER A 244 12.37 -13.75 10.05
N PRO A 245 12.57 -14.87 9.34
CA PRO A 245 12.79 -14.82 7.90
C PRO A 245 11.49 -14.56 7.14
N TYR A 246 11.63 -14.09 5.90
CA TYR A 246 10.57 -14.25 4.91
C TYR A 246 10.21 -15.73 4.78
N LEU A 247 8.94 -16.06 4.58
CA LEU A 247 8.49 -17.43 4.35
C LEU A 247 7.49 -17.45 3.20
N PRO A 248 7.54 -18.45 2.30
CA PRO A 248 8.45 -19.61 2.32
C PRO A 248 9.87 -19.28 1.87
N GLN A 249 10.86 -19.96 2.45
CA GLN A 249 12.24 -19.93 1.96
C GLN A 249 12.35 -20.72 0.65
N GLU A 250 11.72 -21.90 0.62
CA GLU A 250 11.69 -22.85 -0.47
C GLU A 250 10.42 -23.73 -0.35
N ASN A 251 10.16 -24.59 -1.35
CA ASN A 251 9.05 -25.55 -1.40
C ASN A 251 7.63 -24.94 -1.36
N GLY A 252 7.50 -23.61 -1.41
CA GLY A 252 6.25 -22.93 -1.72
C GLY A 252 5.97 -22.90 -3.23
N PRO A 253 4.79 -22.40 -3.64
CA PRO A 253 4.49 -22.20 -5.05
C PRO A 253 5.55 -21.33 -5.74
N TYR A 254 5.89 -21.64 -6.99
CA TYR A 254 6.82 -20.83 -7.78
C TYR A 254 6.32 -19.37 -7.87
N GLY A 255 7.24 -18.43 -7.70
CA GLY A 255 6.96 -17.00 -7.59
C GLY A 255 6.74 -16.52 -6.15
N GLN A 256 6.71 -17.44 -5.19
CA GLN A 256 6.44 -17.11 -3.77
C GLN A 256 7.65 -17.36 -2.86
N ASN A 257 8.64 -18.14 -3.30
CA ASN A 257 9.82 -18.44 -2.48
C ASN A 257 10.78 -17.25 -2.40
N TYR A 258 11.64 -17.25 -1.39
CA TYR A 258 12.50 -16.11 -1.07
C TYR A 258 13.40 -15.64 -2.23
N HIS A 259 13.79 -16.57 -3.11
CA HIS A 259 14.63 -16.31 -4.29
C HIS A 259 13.89 -16.49 -5.62
N ASP A 260 12.57 -16.63 -5.60
CA ASP A 260 11.81 -16.69 -6.86
C ASP A 260 11.63 -15.30 -7.45
N PRO A 261 11.68 -15.15 -8.79
CA PRO A 261 11.32 -13.91 -9.45
C PRO A 261 9.87 -13.51 -9.21
N MET A 262 9.65 -12.23 -8.92
CA MET A 262 8.32 -11.64 -8.73
C MET A 262 7.79 -11.10 -10.06
N TYR A 263 6.90 -11.85 -10.72
CA TYR A 263 6.24 -11.40 -11.95
C TYR A 263 5.54 -10.04 -11.74
N PRO A 264 5.67 -9.05 -12.65
CA PRO A 264 6.17 -9.15 -14.02
C PRO A 264 7.67 -8.88 -14.17
N TRP A 265 8.42 -8.81 -13.07
CA TRP A 265 9.86 -8.56 -13.09
C TRP A 265 10.64 -9.88 -13.10
N ASN A 266 11.51 -10.04 -14.10
CA ASN A 266 12.19 -11.31 -14.33
C ASN A 266 13.40 -11.56 -13.41
N ALA A 267 13.84 -10.55 -12.65
CA ALA A 267 15.07 -10.62 -11.86
C ALA A 267 14.89 -10.26 -10.38
N GLN A 268 13.84 -9.51 -10.03
CA GLN A 268 13.63 -9.06 -8.65
C GLN A 268 12.93 -10.14 -7.85
N THR A 269 13.52 -10.48 -6.72
CA THR A 269 13.05 -11.52 -5.79
C THR A 269 12.69 -10.89 -4.44
N PRO A 270 11.95 -11.59 -3.56
CA PRO A 270 11.76 -11.16 -2.18
C PRO A 270 13.09 -10.84 -1.47
N SER A 271 14.14 -11.62 -1.74
CA SER A 271 15.46 -11.42 -1.13
C SER A 271 16.10 -10.07 -1.46
N ASP A 272 15.89 -9.54 -2.67
CA ASP A 272 16.47 -8.27 -3.12
C ASP A 272 15.89 -7.06 -2.38
N VAL A 273 14.64 -7.17 -1.92
CA VAL A 273 13.90 -6.07 -1.29
C VAL A 273 13.61 -6.31 0.20
N ASN A 274 14.06 -7.42 0.76
CA ASN A 274 13.79 -7.77 2.14
C ASN A 274 14.34 -6.71 3.11
N ASN A 275 15.54 -6.16 2.86
CA ASN A 275 16.10 -5.10 3.69
C ASN A 275 15.79 -3.70 3.12
N TYR A 276 14.73 -3.07 3.60
CA TYR A 276 14.34 -1.72 3.14
C TYR A 276 15.43 -0.66 3.33
N ARG A 277 16.25 -0.75 4.38
CA ARG A 277 17.36 0.18 4.62
C ARG A 277 18.45 0.04 3.56
N ALA A 278 18.69 -1.18 3.07
CA ALA A 278 19.63 -1.42 1.97
C ALA A 278 19.12 -0.87 0.62
N LEU A 279 17.81 -0.71 0.45
CA LEU A 279 17.21 0.00 -0.68
C LEU A 279 17.40 1.53 -0.58
N GLY A 280 17.89 2.01 0.57
CA GLY A 280 18.31 3.37 0.80
C GLY A 280 17.16 4.32 1.12
N TYR A 281 16.12 3.85 1.82
CA TYR A 281 15.11 4.70 2.43
C TYR A 281 14.78 4.23 3.85
N VAL A 282 14.22 5.13 4.64
CA VAL A 282 13.62 4.83 5.94
C VAL A 282 12.29 5.55 6.06
N TYR A 283 11.52 5.21 7.10
CA TYR A 283 10.29 5.92 7.45
C TYR A 283 10.52 6.91 8.59
N GLU A 284 9.79 8.01 8.56
CA GLU A 284 9.67 8.94 9.69
C GLU A 284 9.26 8.17 10.96
N ALA A 285 9.88 8.50 12.10
CA ALA A 285 9.60 7.83 13.37
C ALA A 285 8.12 8.00 13.76
N SER A 286 7.42 6.88 13.93
CA SER A 286 6.00 6.86 14.29
C SER A 286 5.79 6.97 15.81
N SER A 287 4.71 7.64 16.22
CA SER A 287 4.29 7.79 17.62
C SER A 287 3.60 6.56 18.23
N ILE A 288 3.48 5.44 17.49
CA ILE A 288 2.95 4.18 18.01
C ILE A 288 3.95 3.65 19.06
N SER A 289 3.75 4.00 20.33
CA SER A 289 4.73 3.71 21.39
C SER A 289 5.01 2.19 21.50
N ASN A 290 6.30 1.85 21.47
CA ASN A 290 6.87 0.50 21.48
C ASN A 290 6.90 -0.13 22.88
N SER A 291 5.84 0.01 23.68
CA SER A 291 5.82 -0.60 25.02
C SER A 291 4.80 -1.73 25.09
N PRO A 292 5.21 -3.01 25.05
CA PRO A 292 4.40 -4.06 25.64
C PRO A 292 4.25 -3.72 27.13
N LYS A 293 3.01 -3.56 27.61
CA LYS A 293 2.74 -3.51 29.05
C LYS A 293 3.31 -4.80 29.65
N LYS A 294 4.45 -4.71 30.35
CA LYS A 294 4.88 -5.75 31.29
C LYS A 294 3.74 -5.90 32.30
N THR A 295 2.95 -6.97 32.18
CA THR A 295 2.11 -7.43 33.27
C THR A 295 3.06 -7.88 34.37
N SER A 296 3.25 -7.03 35.38
CA SER A 296 3.91 -7.42 36.62
C SER A 296 3.06 -8.50 37.27
N SER A 297 3.54 -9.74 37.26
CA SER A 297 3.04 -10.78 38.15
C SER A 297 3.26 -10.32 39.60
N LEU A 298 2.20 -9.88 40.26
CA LEU A 298 2.18 -9.73 41.70
C LEU A 298 2.06 -11.14 42.30
N SER A 299 3.19 -11.67 42.75
CA SER A 299 3.22 -12.73 43.74
C SER A 299 2.68 -12.17 45.06
N ARG A 300 1.58 -12.74 45.53
CA ARG A 300 1.27 -12.88 46.96
C ARG A 300 0.77 -14.29 47.20
#